data_AF-A0A2N9YDD2-F1
#
_entry.id   AF-A0A2N9YDD2-F1
#
_cell.length_a   1.000
_cell.length_b   1.000
_cell.length_c   1.000
_cell.angle_alpha   90.00
_cell.angle_beta   90.00
_cell.angle_gamma   90.00
#
_symmetry.space_group_name_H-M   'P 1'
#
loop_
_entity.id
_entity.type
_entity.pdbx_description
1 polymer ?
#
loop_
_entity_poly.entity_id
_entity_poly.type
_entity_poly.pdbx_seq_one_letter_code
_entity_poly.pdbx_strand_id
1 'polypeptide(L)'
;MDVLLHASPSPKMYQRTQNPLQIAVLGVDKQARHLLELVFKGPGHGNFMLVDNINLAEAGIFDRDSINAETVWKEYRHQNPHLPTIVLALQAPADLDKASSFVKKPIEIDKLLTALTQLKQQAFSSTTIPPVVAPLIAEPEHDVRLASTLALEQEEEHLHILCGHTEDINPTIPDTYQRVYYNPQNYLQGFFEKAFAQARQLQAPALLLQGFAEPVIILPDEEVILFSKNFTDSKLRTMTLMPLSNTTRLRTAPLAQKELEQLLNKEQFNRQALESFLWKITLWTARGRIPEGTDINKAVTLTHWPNFTRLELTPHAMEITAIWVTQSCTLIETANLLNIRQRYVFALYSAATAIKLTNQEKRTEQIPSDAPATPPATRGLLQRVLSHLRGKL
;
A
#
# COMPACT_ATOMS: atom_id res chain seq x y z
N MET A 1 -16.97 -32.58 53.21
CA MET A 1 -17.90 -31.94 52.26
C MET A 1 -17.75 -30.45 52.42
N ASP A 2 -17.79 -29.73 51.31
CA ASP A 2 -17.76 -28.27 51.13
C ASP A 2 -16.40 -27.59 50.94
N VAL A 3 -15.99 -27.59 49.67
CA VAL A 3 -15.00 -26.71 49.05
C VAL A 3 -15.75 -25.46 48.57
N LEU A 4 -15.41 -24.29 49.12
CA LEU A 4 -15.88 -22.99 48.65
C LEU A 4 -15.15 -22.61 47.35
N LEU A 5 -15.89 -22.64 46.24
CA LEU A 5 -15.47 -22.15 44.93
C LEU A 5 -15.58 -20.62 44.87
N HIS A 6 -14.46 -19.95 44.64
CA HIS A 6 -14.42 -18.55 44.22
C HIS A 6 -15.00 -18.41 42.82
N ALA A 7 -15.99 -17.54 42.67
CA ALA A 7 -16.58 -17.15 41.39
C ALA A 7 -15.60 -16.29 40.58
N SER A 8 -15.26 -16.74 39.38
CA SER A 8 -14.54 -15.97 38.36
C SER A 8 -15.44 -14.87 37.76
N PRO A 9 -14.87 -13.71 37.38
CA PRO A 9 -15.64 -12.62 36.78
C PRO A 9 -16.10 -12.96 35.36
N SER A 10 -17.31 -12.48 35.05
CA SER A 10 -18.05 -12.70 33.79
C SER A 10 -17.24 -12.30 32.54
N PRO A 11 -17.35 -13.05 31.43
CA PRO A 11 -16.73 -12.67 30.17
C PRO A 11 -17.39 -11.42 29.61
N LYS A 12 -16.56 -10.42 29.27
CA LYS A 12 -16.98 -9.23 28.51
C LYS A 12 -17.67 -9.68 27.21
N MET A 13 -18.86 -9.14 26.98
CA MET A 13 -19.64 -9.34 25.75
C MET A 13 -18.78 -9.03 24.51
N TYR A 14 -18.38 -10.06 23.78
CA TYR A 14 -17.95 -9.90 22.39
C TYR A 14 -19.19 -9.53 21.57
N GLN A 15 -19.20 -8.32 21.00
CA GLN A 15 -20.14 -7.97 19.94
C GLN A 15 -19.94 -8.95 18.79
N ARG A 16 -21.01 -9.65 18.44
CA ARG A 16 -21.10 -10.62 17.34
C ARG A 16 -20.64 -9.95 16.04
N THR A 17 -19.51 -10.35 15.49
CA THR A 17 -18.99 -9.86 14.20
C THR A 17 -19.98 -10.19 13.10
N GLN A 18 -20.54 -9.18 12.43
CA GLN A 18 -21.29 -9.38 11.18
C GLN A 18 -20.31 -9.81 10.08
N ASN A 19 -20.66 -10.81 9.28
CA ASN A 19 -19.81 -11.34 8.21
C ASN A 19 -19.35 -10.22 7.25
N PRO A 20 -18.14 -10.34 6.67
CA PRO A 20 -17.68 -9.41 5.65
C PRO A 20 -18.61 -9.49 4.43
N LEU A 21 -18.95 -8.33 3.87
CA LEU A 21 -19.79 -8.25 2.67
C LEU A 21 -18.99 -8.72 1.46
N GLN A 22 -19.53 -9.67 0.70
CA GLN A 22 -18.89 -10.24 -0.49
C GLN A 22 -19.11 -9.34 -1.71
N ILE A 23 -18.03 -8.87 -2.34
CA ILE A 23 -18.06 -7.87 -3.40
C ILE A 23 -17.37 -8.41 -4.65
N ALA A 24 -18.08 -8.43 -5.78
CA ALA A 24 -17.50 -8.70 -7.08
C ALA A 24 -17.03 -7.41 -7.77
N VAL A 25 -15.97 -7.50 -8.55
CA VAL A 25 -15.35 -6.38 -9.25
C VAL A 25 -15.43 -6.63 -10.76
N LEU A 26 -16.02 -5.69 -11.50
CA LEU A 26 -16.43 -5.87 -12.90
C LEU A 26 -15.87 -4.76 -13.79
N GLY A 27 -15.20 -5.16 -14.87
CA GLY A 27 -14.63 -4.21 -15.84
C GLY A 27 -13.51 -3.33 -15.28
N VAL A 28 -13.07 -3.57 -14.05
CA VAL A 28 -12.09 -2.72 -13.37
C VAL A 28 -10.67 -3.07 -13.84
N ASP A 29 -9.86 -2.06 -14.14
CA ASP A 29 -8.48 -2.29 -14.55
C ASP A 29 -7.62 -2.87 -13.41
N LYS A 30 -6.42 -3.36 -13.74
CA LYS A 30 -5.51 -3.97 -12.75
C LYS A 30 -5.15 -3.01 -11.61
N GLN A 31 -5.08 -1.70 -11.90
CA GLN A 31 -4.67 -0.71 -10.91
C GLN A 31 -5.80 -0.43 -9.90
N ALA A 32 -7.04 -0.28 -10.38
CA ALA A 32 -8.20 -0.07 -9.54
C ALA A 32 -8.60 -1.35 -8.79
N ARG A 33 -8.43 -2.55 -9.39
CA ARG A 33 -8.55 -3.82 -8.64
C ARG A 33 -7.52 -3.88 -7.50
N HIS A 34 -6.26 -3.55 -7.79
CA HIS A 34 -5.23 -3.53 -6.77
C HIS A 34 -5.56 -2.52 -5.65
N LEU A 35 -6.03 -1.30 -5.98
CA LEU A 35 -6.49 -0.34 -4.97
C LEU A 35 -7.59 -0.92 -4.07
N LEU A 36 -8.58 -1.62 -4.63
CA LEU A 36 -9.65 -2.25 -3.87
C LEU A 36 -9.10 -3.34 -2.93
N GLU A 37 -8.16 -4.16 -3.41
CA GLU A 37 -7.46 -5.14 -2.58
C GLU A 37 -6.74 -4.46 -1.39
N LEU A 38 -6.08 -3.32 -1.62
CA LEU A 38 -5.42 -2.54 -0.56
C LEU A 38 -6.40 -1.94 0.45
N VAL A 39 -7.50 -1.37 -0.04
CA VAL A 39 -8.54 -0.81 0.83
C VAL A 39 -9.15 -1.92 1.69
N PHE A 40 -9.40 -3.10 1.13
CA PHE A 40 -10.06 -4.20 1.84
C PHE A 40 -9.12 -4.95 2.78
N LYS A 41 -7.81 -4.99 2.49
CA LYS A 41 -6.78 -5.46 3.42
C LYS A 41 -6.44 -4.41 4.51
N GLY A 42 -6.70 -3.13 4.27
CA GLY A 42 -6.43 -2.03 5.20
C GLY A 42 -7.70 -1.49 5.87
N PRO A 43 -8.14 -0.25 5.58
CA PRO A 43 -9.23 0.42 6.31
C PRO A 43 -10.60 -0.28 6.18
N GLY A 44 -10.79 -1.15 5.20
CA GLY A 44 -11.97 -1.99 5.00
C GLY A 44 -11.88 -3.40 5.59
N HIS A 45 -10.77 -3.73 6.28
CA HIS A 45 -10.50 -5.08 6.77
C HIS A 45 -11.61 -5.63 7.68
N GLY A 46 -11.94 -6.90 7.48
CA GLY A 46 -13.00 -7.61 8.20
C GLY A 46 -14.43 -7.18 7.83
N ASN A 47 -14.59 -6.10 7.06
CA ASN A 47 -15.90 -5.58 6.66
C ASN A 47 -16.30 -5.94 5.23
N PHE A 48 -15.33 -6.11 4.34
CA PHE A 48 -15.52 -6.36 2.92
C PHE A 48 -14.55 -7.43 2.43
N MET A 49 -14.96 -8.21 1.42
CA MET A 49 -14.15 -9.25 0.80
C MET A 49 -14.38 -9.25 -0.72
N LEU A 50 -13.31 -9.41 -1.49
CA LEU A 50 -13.43 -9.60 -2.94
C LEU A 50 -13.77 -11.05 -3.26
N VAL A 51 -14.72 -11.27 -4.16
CA VAL A 51 -15.05 -12.58 -4.71
C VAL A 51 -14.93 -12.57 -6.23
N ASP A 52 -14.38 -13.65 -6.78
CA ASP A 52 -14.19 -13.78 -8.24
C ASP A 52 -15.45 -14.28 -8.95
N ASN A 53 -16.37 -14.93 -8.22
CA ASN A 53 -17.63 -15.43 -8.74
C ASN A 53 -18.78 -14.49 -8.38
N ILE A 54 -19.44 -13.93 -9.39
CA ILE A 54 -20.56 -12.99 -9.20
C ILE A 54 -21.74 -13.62 -8.46
N ASN A 55 -21.94 -14.93 -8.56
CA ASN A 55 -23.04 -15.64 -7.88
C ASN A 55 -22.85 -15.70 -6.35
N LEU A 56 -21.62 -15.50 -5.87
CA LEU A 56 -21.30 -15.40 -4.45
C LEU A 56 -21.34 -13.95 -3.94
N ALA A 57 -21.44 -12.98 -4.85
CA ALA A 57 -21.38 -11.58 -4.50
C ALA A 57 -22.71 -11.08 -3.93
N GLU A 58 -22.62 -10.33 -2.84
CA GLU A 58 -23.73 -9.59 -2.23
C GLU A 58 -23.79 -8.15 -2.77
N ALA A 59 -22.73 -7.71 -3.45
CA ALA A 59 -22.63 -6.40 -4.09
C ALA A 59 -21.60 -6.37 -5.23
N GLY A 60 -21.66 -5.34 -6.07
CA GLY A 60 -20.71 -5.12 -7.16
C GLY A 60 -19.92 -3.81 -7.03
N ILE A 61 -18.75 -3.77 -7.66
CA ILE A 61 -18.06 -2.54 -8.05
C ILE A 61 -17.80 -2.61 -9.54
N PHE A 62 -18.18 -1.56 -10.26
CA PHE A 62 -18.09 -1.51 -11.72
C PHE A 62 -17.35 -0.27 -12.19
N ASP A 63 -16.40 -0.45 -13.11
CA ASP A 63 -15.69 0.66 -13.76
C ASP A 63 -16.35 1.04 -15.09
N ARG A 64 -17.00 2.20 -15.12
CA ARG A 64 -17.73 2.70 -16.30
C ARG A 64 -16.84 3.28 -17.39
N ASP A 65 -15.60 3.66 -17.07
CA ASP A 65 -14.67 4.23 -18.05
C ASP A 65 -13.75 3.17 -18.68
N SER A 66 -14.02 1.89 -18.40
CA SER A 66 -13.26 0.77 -18.95
C SER A 66 -13.58 0.47 -20.42
N ILE A 67 -12.67 -0.24 -21.09
CA ILE A 67 -12.88 -0.68 -22.48
C ILE A 67 -14.08 -1.64 -22.52
N ASN A 68 -15.04 -1.39 -23.41
CA ASN A 68 -16.31 -2.14 -23.54
C ASN A 68 -17.25 -2.05 -22.31
N ALA A 69 -17.08 -1.05 -21.44
CA ALA A 69 -17.89 -0.87 -20.23
C ALA A 69 -19.40 -0.97 -20.50
N GLU A 70 -19.91 -0.34 -21.55
CA GLU A 70 -21.35 -0.32 -21.86
C GLU A 70 -21.93 -1.73 -22.13
N THR A 71 -21.18 -2.57 -22.83
CA THR A 71 -21.58 -3.96 -23.12
C THR A 71 -21.53 -4.81 -21.86
N VAL A 72 -20.45 -4.68 -21.08
CA VAL A 72 -20.27 -5.42 -19.82
C VAL A 72 -21.34 -5.03 -18.80
N TRP A 73 -21.67 -3.74 -18.71
CA TRP A 73 -22.70 -3.21 -17.82
C TRP A 73 -24.08 -3.75 -18.16
N LYS A 74 -24.47 -3.75 -19.44
CA LYS A 74 -25.78 -4.27 -19.88
C LYS A 74 -25.95 -5.74 -19.56
N GLU A 75 -24.95 -6.56 -19.86
CA GLU A 75 -24.98 -8.00 -19.57
C GLU A 75 -25.07 -8.24 -18.06
N TYR A 76 -24.20 -7.59 -17.29
CA TYR A 76 -24.18 -7.68 -15.83
C TYR A 76 -25.52 -7.28 -15.21
N ARG A 77 -26.08 -6.12 -15.62
CA ARG A 77 -27.33 -5.61 -15.07
C ARG A 77 -28.57 -6.38 -15.50
N HIS A 78 -28.57 -6.95 -16.70
CA HIS A 78 -29.63 -7.87 -17.11
C HIS A 78 -29.66 -9.12 -16.21
N GLN A 79 -28.49 -9.67 -15.88
CA GLN A 79 -28.37 -10.85 -15.03
C GLN A 79 -28.53 -10.53 -13.53
N ASN A 80 -28.19 -9.30 -13.10
CA ASN A 80 -28.16 -8.88 -11.69
C ASN A 80 -28.91 -7.54 -11.48
N PRO A 81 -30.23 -7.49 -11.71
CA PRO A 81 -31.00 -6.24 -11.72
C PRO A 81 -31.16 -5.59 -10.34
N HIS A 82 -30.97 -6.35 -9.26
CA HIS A 82 -31.16 -5.87 -7.88
C HIS A 82 -29.89 -5.85 -7.05
N LEU A 83 -28.77 -6.33 -7.59
CA LEU A 83 -27.50 -6.39 -6.85
C LEU A 83 -26.98 -4.96 -6.62
N PRO A 84 -26.80 -4.51 -5.37
CA PRO A 84 -26.27 -3.16 -5.12
C PRO A 84 -24.89 -2.99 -5.74
N THR A 85 -24.62 -1.89 -6.44
CA THR A 85 -23.34 -1.70 -7.14
C THR A 85 -22.78 -0.29 -6.97
N ILE A 86 -21.49 -0.19 -6.67
CA ILE A 86 -20.77 1.08 -6.77
C ILE A 86 -20.23 1.23 -8.19
N VAL A 87 -20.60 2.31 -8.85
CA VAL A 87 -20.11 2.69 -10.18
C VAL A 87 -18.98 3.71 -10.03
N LEU A 88 -17.80 3.33 -10.50
CA LEU A 88 -16.62 4.19 -10.58
C LEU A 88 -16.62 4.90 -11.93
N ALA A 89 -16.69 6.23 -11.96
CA ALA A 89 -16.64 6.99 -13.21
C ALA A 89 -15.99 8.38 -13.07
N LEU A 90 -15.46 8.93 -14.16
CA LEU A 90 -14.91 10.30 -14.23
C LEU A 90 -15.99 11.39 -14.04
N GLN A 91 -17.19 11.12 -14.55
CA GLN A 91 -18.35 12.01 -14.46
C GLN A 91 -19.54 11.28 -13.87
N ALA A 92 -20.37 12.01 -13.10
CA ALA A 92 -21.58 11.45 -12.52
C ALA A 92 -22.53 10.98 -13.64
N PRO A 93 -22.93 9.70 -13.69
CA PRO A 93 -23.78 9.23 -14.75
C PRO A 93 -25.21 9.73 -14.61
N ALA A 94 -25.80 10.19 -15.72
CA ALA A 94 -27.17 10.74 -15.74
C ALA A 94 -28.27 9.66 -15.61
N ASP A 95 -27.92 8.41 -15.89
CA ASP A 95 -28.79 7.24 -16.04
C ASP A 95 -28.56 6.18 -14.95
N LEU A 96 -28.12 6.60 -13.76
CA LEU A 96 -27.83 5.67 -12.67
C LEU A 96 -29.11 5.09 -12.07
N ASP A 97 -29.22 3.76 -12.06
CA ASP A 97 -30.35 3.04 -11.47
C ASP A 97 -30.34 3.09 -9.94
N LYS A 98 -31.48 2.82 -9.30
CA LYS A 98 -31.65 2.96 -7.85
C LYS A 98 -30.81 1.98 -7.03
N ALA A 99 -30.39 0.87 -7.63
CA ALA A 99 -29.50 -0.11 -6.99
C ALA A 99 -28.02 0.31 -7.09
N SER A 100 -27.70 1.40 -7.79
CA SER A 100 -26.34 1.87 -7.97
C SER A 100 -26.03 3.14 -7.20
N SER A 101 -24.79 3.23 -6.71
CA SER A 101 -24.20 4.44 -6.15
C SER A 101 -22.98 4.86 -6.97
N PHE A 102 -22.58 6.13 -6.89
CA PHE A 102 -21.50 6.67 -7.71
C PHE A 102 -20.31 7.09 -6.85
N VAL A 103 -19.10 6.70 -7.29
CA VAL A 103 -17.84 7.22 -6.75
C VAL A 103 -17.02 7.81 -7.90
N LYS A 104 -16.65 9.08 -7.73
CA LYS A 104 -15.89 9.82 -8.75
C LYS A 104 -14.43 9.37 -8.81
N LYS A 105 -13.88 9.27 -10.02
CA LYS A 105 -12.43 9.13 -10.28
C LYS A 105 -11.73 10.50 -10.31
N PRO A 106 -10.50 10.65 -9.79
CA PRO A 106 -9.67 9.62 -9.13
C PRO A 106 -10.28 9.16 -7.79
N ILE A 107 -10.11 7.87 -7.47
CA ILE A 107 -10.77 7.23 -6.34
C ILE A 107 -10.15 7.74 -5.03
N GLU A 108 -10.88 8.58 -4.30
CA GLU A 108 -10.53 8.98 -2.94
C GLU A 108 -10.97 7.90 -1.95
N ILE A 109 -10.05 7.40 -1.13
CA ILE A 109 -10.28 6.26 -0.24
C ILE A 109 -11.44 6.51 0.73
N ASP A 110 -11.53 7.71 1.31
CA ASP A 110 -12.60 8.05 2.27
C ASP A 110 -14.00 8.03 1.62
N LYS A 111 -14.10 8.50 0.38
CA LYS A 111 -15.36 8.49 -0.38
C LYS A 111 -15.75 7.06 -0.76
N LEU A 112 -14.79 6.24 -1.15
CA LEU A 112 -15.01 4.82 -1.44
C LEU A 112 -15.47 4.07 -0.18
N LEU A 113 -14.82 4.25 0.97
CA LEU A 113 -15.21 3.62 2.23
C LEU A 113 -16.60 4.07 2.69
N THR A 114 -16.95 5.35 2.49
CA THR A 114 -18.29 5.86 2.76
C THR A 114 -19.33 5.15 1.90
N ALA A 115 -19.10 5.05 0.59
CA ALA A 115 -19.99 4.35 -0.32
C ALA A 115 -20.14 2.85 0.02
N LEU A 116 -19.03 2.17 0.33
CA LEU A 116 -19.02 0.77 0.76
C LEU A 116 -19.81 0.55 2.06
N THR A 117 -19.68 1.47 3.01
CA THR A 117 -20.41 1.39 4.29
C THR A 117 -21.91 1.58 4.07
N GLN A 118 -22.31 2.54 3.23
CA GLN A 118 -23.71 2.74 2.85
C GLN A 118 -24.27 1.51 2.13
N LEU A 119 -23.49 0.93 1.21
CA LEU A 119 -23.88 -0.25 0.46
C LEU A 119 -24.08 -1.45 1.40
N LYS A 120 -23.18 -1.66 2.38
CA LYS A 120 -23.31 -2.69 3.41
C LYS A 120 -24.59 -2.51 4.23
N GLN A 121 -24.90 -1.28 4.65
CA GLN A 121 -26.14 -0.96 5.37
C GLN A 121 -27.40 -1.24 4.54
N GLN A 122 -27.36 -0.99 3.23
CA GLN A 122 -28.46 -1.29 2.30
C GLN A 122 -28.68 -2.80 2.11
N ALA A 123 -27.59 -3.58 2.01
CA ALA A 123 -27.66 -5.04 1.92
C ALA A 123 -28.27 -5.68 3.18
N PHE A 124 -27.94 -5.16 4.37
CA PHE A 124 -28.51 -5.63 5.64
C PHE A 124 -29.97 -5.19 5.87
N SER A 125 -30.44 -4.14 5.20
CA SER A 125 -31.82 -3.65 5.35
C SER A 125 -32.82 -4.35 4.41
N SER A 126 -32.33 -5.09 3.41
CA SER A 126 -33.13 -5.65 2.31
C SER A 126 -33.33 -7.17 2.41
N THR A 127 -32.95 -7.80 3.53
CA THR A 127 -32.95 -9.26 3.64
C THR A 127 -34.34 -9.85 3.93
N THR A 128 -35.18 -9.99 2.90
CA THR A 128 -36.09 -11.15 2.80
C THR A 128 -35.35 -12.25 2.04
N ILE A 129 -34.91 -13.27 2.77
CA ILE A 129 -34.25 -14.47 2.23
C ILE A 129 -35.33 -15.41 1.66
N PRO A 130 -35.26 -15.86 0.40
CA PRO A 130 -35.66 -17.21 0.04
C PRO A 130 -34.42 -18.12 0.09
N PRO A 131 -34.52 -19.33 0.67
CA PRO A 131 -33.41 -20.25 0.72
C PRO A 131 -33.25 -20.89 -0.66
N VAL A 132 -32.15 -20.60 -1.35
CA VAL A 132 -31.70 -21.44 -2.48
C VAL A 132 -30.53 -22.26 -1.96
N VAL A 133 -30.86 -23.47 -1.50
CA VAL A 133 -29.90 -24.56 -1.42
C VAL A 133 -29.70 -25.04 -2.86
N ALA A 134 -28.62 -24.63 -3.51
CA ALA A 134 -28.16 -25.22 -4.75
C ALA A 134 -26.88 -26.03 -4.48
N PRO A 135 -26.65 -27.15 -5.20
CA PRO A 135 -25.67 -28.15 -4.82
C PRO A 135 -24.25 -27.65 -5.08
N LEU A 136 -23.32 -27.99 -4.18
CA LEU A 136 -21.90 -27.97 -4.49
C LEU A 136 -21.65 -28.92 -5.68
N ILE A 137 -21.50 -28.35 -6.87
CA ILE A 137 -20.77 -29.02 -7.93
C ILE A 137 -19.31 -28.92 -7.50
N ALA A 138 -18.75 -30.05 -7.07
CA ALA A 138 -17.34 -30.16 -6.75
C ALA A 138 -16.53 -29.85 -8.02
N GLU A 139 -15.85 -28.71 -8.03
CA GLU A 139 -14.71 -28.51 -8.91
C GLU A 139 -13.66 -29.58 -8.59
N PRO A 140 -12.90 -30.08 -9.57
CA PRO A 140 -11.91 -31.12 -9.34
C PRO A 140 -10.86 -30.63 -8.32
N GLU A 141 -10.91 -31.20 -7.11
CA GLU A 141 -10.10 -30.80 -5.95
C GLU A 141 -8.58 -30.84 -6.18
N HIS A 142 -8.11 -31.56 -7.20
CA HIS A 142 -6.69 -31.75 -7.45
C HIS A 142 -6.00 -30.52 -8.05
N ASP A 143 -6.64 -29.77 -8.94
CA ASP A 143 -6.01 -28.61 -9.61
C ASP A 143 -6.06 -27.34 -8.73
N VAL A 144 -7.14 -27.15 -7.97
CA VAL A 144 -7.31 -25.99 -7.07
C VAL A 144 -6.34 -26.04 -5.90
N ARG A 145 -6.06 -27.23 -5.34
CA ARG A 145 -5.08 -27.40 -4.26
C ARG A 145 -3.66 -27.12 -4.73
N LEU A 146 -3.30 -27.54 -5.94
CA LEU A 146 -1.98 -27.25 -6.50
C LEU A 146 -1.83 -25.75 -6.81
N ALA A 147 -2.83 -25.13 -7.46
CA ALA A 147 -2.80 -23.70 -7.76
C ALA A 147 -2.74 -22.81 -6.52
N SER A 148 -3.50 -23.15 -5.46
CA SER A 148 -3.45 -22.44 -4.18
C SER A 148 -2.13 -22.64 -3.45
N THR A 149 -1.56 -23.86 -3.48
CA THR A 149 -0.23 -24.12 -2.90
C THR A 149 0.85 -23.30 -3.61
N LEU A 150 0.84 -23.30 -4.95
CA LEU A 150 1.78 -22.49 -5.75
C LEU A 150 1.60 -20.99 -5.50
N ALA A 151 0.37 -20.50 -5.32
CA ALA A 151 0.12 -19.11 -5.00
C ALA A 151 0.67 -18.72 -3.62
N LEU A 152 0.52 -19.59 -2.61
CA LEU A 152 1.08 -19.39 -1.28
C LEU A 152 2.61 -19.40 -1.31
N GLU A 153 3.22 -20.33 -2.04
CA GLU A 153 4.67 -20.41 -2.23
C GLU A 153 5.22 -19.15 -2.94
N GLN A 154 4.51 -18.66 -3.96
CA GLN A 154 4.88 -17.42 -4.66
C GLN A 154 4.76 -16.19 -3.76
N GLU A 155 3.72 -16.12 -2.93
CA GLU A 155 3.57 -15.02 -1.98
C GLU A 155 4.69 -15.08 -0.93
N GLU A 156 4.97 -16.24 -0.34
CA GLU A 156 6.08 -16.43 0.60
C GLU A 156 7.45 -16.09 -0.02
N GLU A 157 7.72 -16.54 -1.25
CA GLU A 157 8.92 -16.18 -1.98
C GLU A 157 9.01 -14.65 -2.17
N HIS A 158 7.92 -14.01 -2.58
CA HIS A 158 7.87 -12.56 -2.75
C HIS A 158 8.15 -11.83 -1.43
N LEU A 159 7.61 -12.30 -0.30
CA LEU A 159 7.92 -11.76 1.01
C LEU A 159 9.43 -11.85 1.32
N HIS A 160 10.05 -12.98 0.98
CA HIS A 160 11.48 -13.19 1.19
C HIS A 160 12.36 -12.33 0.28
N ILE A 161 11.86 -11.98 -0.91
CA ILE A 161 12.50 -11.03 -1.82
C ILE A 161 12.56 -9.65 -1.17
N LEU A 162 11.46 -9.17 -0.60
CA LEU A 162 11.36 -7.80 -0.06
C LEU A 162 11.90 -7.67 1.37
N CYS A 163 11.66 -8.66 2.22
CA CYS A 163 11.86 -8.57 3.68
C CYS A 163 12.92 -9.53 4.23
N GLY A 164 13.49 -10.40 3.39
CA GLY A 164 14.52 -11.34 3.81
C GLY A 164 14.06 -12.37 4.85
N HIS A 165 15.04 -12.89 5.61
CA HIS A 165 14.84 -13.97 6.58
C HIS A 165 15.42 -13.65 7.96
N THR A 166 15.92 -12.43 8.16
CA THR A 166 16.57 -12.04 9.41
C THR A 166 15.62 -12.26 10.58
N GLU A 167 16.15 -12.87 11.65
CA GLU A 167 15.41 -13.07 12.89
C GLU A 167 15.28 -11.76 13.66
N ASP A 168 14.26 -11.70 14.50
CA ASP A 168 14.02 -10.54 15.35
C ASP A 168 15.15 -10.40 16.37
N ILE A 169 15.60 -9.17 16.58
CA ILE A 169 16.66 -8.85 17.53
C ILE A 169 16.06 -8.53 18.90
N ASN A 170 16.80 -8.83 19.96
CA ASN A 170 16.45 -8.38 21.29
C ASN A 170 17.22 -7.08 21.59
N PRO A 171 16.54 -5.92 21.73
CA PRO A 171 17.21 -4.65 21.97
C PRO A 171 17.92 -4.55 23.34
N THR A 172 17.73 -5.53 24.22
CA THR A 172 18.48 -5.60 25.49
C THR A 172 19.84 -6.29 25.35
N ILE A 173 20.13 -6.90 24.19
CA ILE A 173 21.36 -7.68 23.94
C ILE A 173 22.16 -7.05 22.78
N PRO A 174 23.20 -6.23 23.07
CA PRO A 174 23.93 -5.45 22.08
C PRO A 174 24.56 -6.23 20.92
N ASP A 175 24.99 -7.47 21.15
CA ASP A 175 25.69 -8.28 20.15
C ASP A 175 24.81 -8.72 18.97
N THR A 176 23.48 -8.57 19.08
CA THR A 176 22.55 -8.98 18.00
C THR A 176 22.32 -7.90 16.94
N TYR A 177 22.69 -6.65 17.23
CA TYR A 177 22.36 -5.49 16.41
C TYR A 177 23.01 -5.49 15.03
N GLN A 178 24.26 -5.94 14.92
CA GLN A 178 25.01 -5.85 13.66
C GLN A 178 24.32 -6.60 12.51
N ARG A 179 23.53 -7.65 12.80
CA ARG A 179 22.85 -8.48 11.79
C ARG A 179 21.71 -7.76 11.09
N VAL A 180 21.12 -6.75 11.73
CA VAL A 180 19.99 -5.99 11.15
C VAL A 180 20.46 -4.74 10.41
N TYR A 181 21.73 -4.36 10.47
CA TYR A 181 22.24 -3.23 9.72
C TYR A 181 22.80 -3.63 8.36
N TYR A 182 22.73 -2.71 7.41
CA TYR A 182 23.48 -2.76 6.17
C TYR A 182 23.92 -1.37 5.76
N ASN A 183 25.01 -1.25 5.01
CA ASN A 183 25.44 0.03 4.47
C ASN A 183 24.94 0.19 3.02
N PRO A 184 23.97 1.08 2.73
CA PRO A 184 23.49 1.29 1.36
C PRO A 184 24.58 1.68 0.37
N GLN A 185 25.64 2.36 0.85
CA GLN A 185 26.74 2.86 0.03
C GLN A 185 27.64 1.74 -0.51
N ASN A 186 27.57 0.55 0.08
CA ASN A 186 28.26 -0.63 -0.41
C ASN A 186 27.51 -1.34 -1.54
N TYR A 187 26.33 -0.85 -1.97
CA TYR A 187 25.48 -1.52 -2.97
C TYR A 187 25.06 -0.56 -4.09
N LEU A 188 24.37 -1.12 -5.11
CA LEU A 188 23.74 -0.31 -6.17
C LEU A 188 22.78 0.75 -5.63
N GLN A 189 22.13 0.51 -4.50
CA GLN A 189 21.26 1.49 -3.83
C GLN A 189 21.98 2.83 -3.65
N GLY A 190 23.14 2.84 -2.98
CA GLY A 190 23.90 4.07 -2.73
C GLY A 190 24.44 4.73 -4.01
N PHE A 191 24.75 3.96 -5.05
CA PHE A 191 25.09 4.52 -6.36
C PHE A 191 23.90 5.27 -6.99
N PHE A 192 22.70 4.67 -6.99
CA PHE A 192 21.51 5.31 -7.52
C PHE A 192 21.10 6.53 -6.69
N GLU A 193 21.15 6.47 -5.36
CA GLU A 193 20.89 7.62 -4.48
C GLU A 193 21.77 8.82 -4.85
N LYS A 194 23.08 8.59 -5.03
CA LYS A 194 24.04 9.62 -5.44
C LYS A 194 23.76 10.13 -6.86
N ALA A 195 23.48 9.24 -7.80
CA ALA A 195 23.16 9.61 -9.18
C ALA A 195 21.88 10.45 -9.26
N PHE A 196 20.86 10.14 -8.45
CA PHE A 196 19.59 10.87 -8.44
C PHE A 196 19.78 12.26 -7.82
N ALA A 197 20.54 12.35 -6.72
CA ALA A 197 20.92 13.62 -6.13
C ALA A 197 21.72 14.49 -7.10
N GLN A 198 22.67 13.90 -7.82
CA GLN A 198 23.46 14.59 -8.85
C GLN A 198 22.58 15.06 -10.02
N ALA A 199 21.69 14.21 -10.53
CA ALA A 199 20.81 14.54 -11.65
C ALA A 199 19.92 15.75 -11.34
N ARG A 200 19.38 15.84 -10.11
CA ARG A 200 18.56 16.99 -9.66
C ARG A 200 19.34 18.31 -9.54
N GLN A 201 20.65 18.26 -9.37
CA GLN A 201 21.50 19.45 -9.25
C GLN A 201 22.14 19.85 -10.59
N LEU A 202 22.07 18.97 -11.59
CA LEU A 202 22.74 19.13 -12.86
C LEU A 202 21.90 19.98 -13.82
N GLN A 203 22.55 20.90 -14.56
CA GLN A 203 21.93 21.64 -15.66
C GLN A 203 22.14 20.90 -16.99
N ALA A 204 21.67 19.66 -17.07
CA ALA A 204 21.73 18.85 -18.28
C ALA A 204 20.40 18.11 -18.49
N PRO A 205 19.99 17.86 -19.74
CA PRO A 205 18.70 17.23 -20.02
C PRO A 205 18.65 15.76 -19.55
N ALA A 206 19.80 15.11 -19.41
CA ALA A 206 19.88 13.74 -18.91
C ALA A 206 21.23 13.43 -18.24
N LEU A 207 21.23 12.39 -17.41
CA LEU A 207 22.43 11.79 -16.82
C LEU A 207 22.55 10.33 -17.26
N LEU A 208 23.65 9.99 -17.94
CA LEU A 208 23.98 8.62 -18.33
C LEU A 208 24.72 7.91 -17.20
N LEU A 209 24.27 6.71 -16.84
CA LEU A 209 24.94 5.83 -15.88
C LEU A 209 25.77 4.80 -16.66
N GLN A 210 27.08 4.84 -16.44
CA GLN A 210 28.06 4.00 -17.10
C GLN A 210 28.48 2.83 -16.20
N GLY A 211 28.96 1.74 -16.81
CA GLY A 211 29.39 0.53 -16.11
C GLY A 211 28.34 -0.58 -16.09
N PHE A 212 27.16 -0.33 -16.66
CA PHE A 212 26.18 -1.36 -17.02
C PHE A 212 26.48 -1.87 -18.43
N ALA A 213 26.06 -3.11 -18.73
CA ALA A 213 26.19 -3.68 -20.07
C ALA A 213 25.31 -2.98 -21.12
N GLU A 214 24.27 -2.28 -20.66
CA GLU A 214 23.27 -1.59 -21.46
C GLU A 214 23.13 -0.14 -20.96
N PRO A 215 22.71 0.82 -21.80
CA PRO A 215 22.52 2.20 -21.37
C PRO A 215 21.45 2.33 -20.28
N VAL A 216 21.77 3.10 -19.24
CA VAL A 216 20.83 3.49 -18.18
C VAL A 216 20.87 5.01 -18.07
N ILE A 217 19.71 5.66 -18.20
CA ILE A 217 19.62 7.11 -18.32
C ILE A 217 18.64 7.64 -17.29
N ILE A 218 18.98 8.74 -16.62
CA ILE A 218 18.06 9.49 -15.77
C ILE A 218 17.64 10.75 -16.52
N LEU A 219 16.32 11.00 -16.56
CA LEU A 219 15.74 12.24 -17.02
C LEU A 219 15.28 13.03 -15.78
N PRO A 220 16.06 14.03 -15.32
CA PRO A 220 15.81 14.71 -14.05
C PRO A 220 14.48 15.49 -14.06
N ASP A 221 14.17 16.22 -15.13
CA ASP A 221 12.97 17.06 -15.23
C ASP A 221 11.68 16.22 -15.22
N GLU A 222 11.76 14.99 -15.73
CA GLU A 222 10.64 14.06 -15.81
C GLU A 222 10.54 13.13 -14.59
N GLU A 223 11.53 13.20 -13.68
CA GLU A 223 11.70 12.28 -12.54
C GLU A 223 11.59 10.81 -12.93
N VAL A 224 12.25 10.41 -14.02
CA VAL A 224 12.28 9.01 -14.47
C VAL A 224 13.68 8.49 -14.74
N ILE A 225 13.81 7.16 -14.62
CA ILE A 225 14.94 6.38 -15.09
C ILE A 225 14.51 5.50 -16.26
N LEU A 226 15.41 5.40 -17.24
CA LEU A 226 15.27 4.63 -18.46
C LEU A 226 16.28 3.48 -18.44
N PHE A 227 15.79 2.27 -18.68
CA PHE A 227 16.61 1.07 -18.86
C PHE A 227 16.35 0.48 -20.24
N SER A 228 17.39 0.03 -20.93
CA SER A 228 17.25 -0.76 -22.16
C SER A 228 16.26 -1.92 -21.93
N LYS A 229 15.44 -2.24 -22.94
CA LYS A 229 14.39 -3.27 -22.85
C LYS A 229 14.91 -4.65 -22.42
N ASN A 230 16.18 -4.94 -22.68
CA ASN A 230 16.84 -6.21 -22.33
C ASN A 230 17.28 -6.30 -20.85
N PHE A 231 17.15 -5.20 -20.11
CA PHE A 231 17.48 -5.10 -18.71
C PHE A 231 16.24 -5.41 -17.86
N THR A 232 16.16 -6.64 -17.38
CA THR A 232 15.00 -7.17 -16.64
C THR A 232 15.13 -6.95 -15.13
N ASP A 233 13.99 -6.89 -14.44
CA ASP A 233 13.94 -6.77 -12.97
C ASP A 233 14.69 -7.91 -12.27
N SER A 234 14.69 -9.13 -12.82
CA SER A 234 15.46 -10.26 -12.28
C SER A 234 16.99 -10.03 -12.32
N LYS A 235 17.52 -9.50 -13.44
CA LYS A 235 18.94 -9.13 -13.57
C LYS A 235 19.28 -8.02 -12.58
N LEU A 236 18.49 -6.97 -12.56
CA LEU A 236 18.66 -5.83 -11.66
C LEU A 236 18.66 -6.28 -10.20
N ARG A 237 17.67 -7.07 -9.79
CA ARG A 237 17.58 -7.64 -8.44
C ARG A 237 18.84 -8.41 -8.08
N THR A 238 19.34 -9.29 -8.95
CA THR A 238 20.58 -10.03 -8.69
C THR A 238 21.75 -9.09 -8.40
N MET A 239 21.86 -7.99 -9.14
CA MET A 239 22.90 -6.98 -8.92
C MET A 239 22.72 -6.22 -7.59
N THR A 240 21.49 -5.97 -7.14
CA THR A 240 21.23 -5.29 -5.86
C THR A 240 21.66 -6.08 -4.62
N LEU A 241 21.81 -7.41 -4.75
CA LEU A 241 22.21 -8.31 -3.67
C LEU A 241 23.72 -8.36 -3.44
N MET A 242 24.51 -7.94 -4.44
CA MET A 242 25.96 -8.03 -4.41
C MET A 242 26.56 -6.71 -3.94
N PRO A 243 27.42 -6.70 -2.89
CA PRO A 243 28.20 -5.53 -2.57
C PRO A 243 29.07 -5.12 -3.77
N LEU A 244 29.11 -3.83 -4.06
CA LEU A 244 29.99 -3.26 -5.07
C LEU A 244 31.43 -3.46 -4.63
N SER A 245 32.18 -4.25 -5.38
CA SER A 245 33.61 -4.43 -5.20
C SER A 245 34.39 -3.25 -5.80
N ASN A 246 35.65 -3.09 -5.40
CA ASN A 246 36.57 -2.08 -5.94
C ASN A 246 36.79 -2.19 -7.46
N THR A 247 36.44 -3.32 -8.07
CA THR A 247 36.54 -3.52 -9.53
C THR A 247 35.31 -3.01 -10.29
N THR A 248 34.21 -2.72 -9.60
CA THR A 248 32.98 -2.25 -10.22
C THR A 248 33.10 -0.76 -10.59
N ARG A 249 33.26 -0.47 -11.88
CA ARG A 249 33.43 0.90 -12.38
C ARG A 249 32.09 1.52 -12.80
N LEU A 250 31.24 1.82 -11.82
CA LEU A 250 30.04 2.62 -12.07
C LEU A 250 30.39 4.11 -12.07
N ARG A 251 29.90 4.84 -13.07
CA ARG A 251 30.14 6.29 -13.23
C ARG A 251 28.89 6.99 -13.74
N THR A 252 28.85 8.29 -13.57
CA THR A 252 27.80 9.15 -14.12
C THR A 252 28.43 10.14 -15.09
N ALA A 253 27.73 10.44 -16.18
CA ALA A 253 28.14 11.43 -17.17
C ALA A 253 26.93 12.26 -17.61
N PRO A 254 27.04 13.60 -17.70
CA PRO A 254 25.99 14.42 -18.30
C PRO A 254 25.80 14.02 -19.77
N LEU A 255 24.57 14.06 -20.25
CA LEU A 255 24.22 13.73 -21.63
C LEU A 255 23.56 14.94 -22.28
N ALA A 256 24.08 15.40 -23.41
CA ALA A 256 23.52 16.55 -24.11
C ALA A 256 22.24 16.17 -24.87
N GLN A 257 21.38 17.16 -25.15
CA GLN A 257 20.07 16.94 -25.81
C GLN A 257 20.18 16.13 -27.10
N LYS A 258 21.15 16.47 -27.95
CA LYS A 258 21.39 15.79 -29.23
C LYS A 258 21.82 14.32 -29.05
N GLU A 259 22.61 14.03 -28.02
CA GLU A 259 23.07 12.66 -27.73
C GLU A 259 21.93 11.82 -27.15
N LEU A 260 21.11 12.43 -26.28
CA LEU A 260 19.90 11.82 -25.76
C LEU A 260 18.93 11.43 -26.89
N GLU A 261 18.61 12.36 -27.79
CA GLU A 261 17.75 12.08 -28.94
C GLU A 261 18.28 10.95 -29.82
N GLN A 262 19.59 10.89 -30.05
CA GLN A 262 20.20 9.81 -30.80
C GLN A 262 20.05 8.44 -30.12
N LEU A 263 20.15 8.39 -28.80
CA LEU A 263 19.97 7.15 -28.04
C LEU A 263 18.50 6.71 -28.03
N LEU A 264 17.59 7.64 -27.75
CA LEU A 264 16.14 7.37 -27.73
C LEU A 264 15.59 6.90 -29.08
N ASN A 265 16.22 7.33 -30.19
CA ASN A 265 15.84 6.88 -31.54
C ASN A 265 16.41 5.50 -31.91
N LYS A 266 17.50 5.06 -31.27
CA LYS A 266 18.17 3.78 -31.58
C LYS A 266 17.61 2.60 -30.79
N GLU A 267 17.19 2.85 -29.55
CA GLU A 267 16.85 1.81 -28.59
C GLU A 267 15.48 2.08 -27.94
N GLN A 268 14.80 0.99 -27.57
CA GLN A 268 13.58 1.07 -26.76
C GLN A 268 13.94 0.98 -25.29
N PHE A 269 13.39 1.89 -24.49
CA PHE A 269 13.62 1.94 -23.05
C PHE A 269 12.35 1.61 -22.26
N ASN A 270 12.52 0.85 -21.19
CA ASN A 270 11.56 0.76 -20.11
C ASN A 270 11.70 2.02 -19.23
N ARG A 271 10.58 2.67 -18.93
CA ARG A 271 10.51 3.90 -18.14
C ARG A 271 9.97 3.60 -16.75
N GLN A 272 10.66 4.06 -15.70
CA GLN A 272 10.21 3.92 -14.32
C GLN A 272 10.37 5.26 -13.58
N ALA A 273 9.41 5.61 -12.71
CA ALA A 273 9.54 6.78 -11.85
C ALA A 273 10.71 6.59 -10.87
N LEU A 274 11.51 7.63 -10.63
CA LEU A 274 12.69 7.56 -9.78
C LEU A 274 12.34 7.10 -8.35
N GLU A 275 11.24 7.61 -7.79
CA GLU A 275 10.77 7.24 -6.46
C GLU A 275 10.42 5.74 -6.36
N SER A 276 9.54 5.24 -7.24
CA SER A 276 9.17 3.82 -7.30
C SER A 276 10.37 2.92 -7.55
N PHE A 277 11.30 3.36 -8.39
CA PHE A 277 12.53 2.63 -8.66
C PHE A 277 13.42 2.55 -7.41
N LEU A 278 13.66 3.67 -6.73
CA LEU A 278 14.51 3.71 -5.54
C LEU A 278 13.90 2.90 -4.40
N TRP A 279 12.58 2.98 -4.21
CA TRP A 279 11.84 2.14 -3.27
C TRP A 279 12.10 0.64 -3.52
N LYS A 280 11.91 0.20 -4.78
CA LYS A 280 12.11 -1.19 -5.20
C LYS A 280 13.55 -1.67 -5.00
N ILE A 281 14.54 -0.89 -5.45
CA ILE A 281 15.96 -1.20 -5.25
C ILE A 281 16.29 -1.31 -3.76
N THR A 282 15.75 -0.40 -2.94
CA THR A 282 15.99 -0.41 -1.50
C THR A 282 15.43 -1.66 -0.84
N LEU A 283 14.20 -2.08 -1.19
CA LEU A 283 13.65 -3.34 -0.66
C LEU A 283 14.51 -4.55 -1.04
N TRP A 284 14.93 -4.65 -2.31
CA TRP A 284 15.77 -5.74 -2.78
C TRP A 284 17.16 -5.77 -2.15
N THR A 285 17.75 -4.60 -1.86
CA THR A 285 19.06 -4.51 -1.18
C THR A 285 18.94 -4.72 0.33
N ALA A 286 18.00 -4.04 0.99
CA ALA A 286 17.85 -4.04 2.44
C ALA A 286 17.39 -5.41 2.95
N ARG A 287 16.38 -6.01 2.32
CA ARG A 287 15.81 -7.31 2.70
C ARG A 287 15.47 -7.40 4.19
N GLY A 288 14.72 -6.41 4.69
CA GLY A 288 14.34 -6.32 6.09
C GLY A 288 15.49 -5.97 7.05
N ARG A 289 16.58 -5.40 6.54
CA ARG A 289 17.62 -4.71 7.34
C ARG A 289 17.38 -3.21 7.31
N ILE A 290 18.00 -2.49 8.25
CA ILE A 290 17.97 -1.03 8.38
C ILE A 290 19.32 -0.41 7.97
N PRO A 291 19.33 0.80 7.38
CA PRO A 291 20.56 1.44 6.97
C PRO A 291 21.43 1.79 8.18
N GLU A 292 22.75 1.57 8.06
CA GLU A 292 23.75 2.00 9.05
C GLU A 292 23.58 3.49 9.42
N GLY A 293 23.75 3.79 10.70
CA GLY A 293 23.50 5.12 11.26
C GLY A 293 22.06 5.34 11.73
N THR A 294 21.14 4.40 11.48
CA THR A 294 19.80 4.42 12.09
C THR A 294 19.89 4.20 13.60
N ASP A 295 19.25 5.08 14.37
CA ASP A 295 19.11 4.90 15.81
C ASP A 295 17.81 4.16 16.12
N ILE A 296 17.90 2.87 16.46
CA ILE A 296 16.74 2.01 16.76
C ILE A 296 15.93 2.44 17.98
N ASN A 297 16.52 3.26 18.86
CA ASN A 297 15.86 3.73 20.08
C ASN A 297 15.13 5.06 19.87
N LYS A 298 15.29 5.69 18.70
CA LYS A 298 14.53 6.89 18.34
C LYS A 298 13.20 6.53 17.71
N ALA A 299 12.20 7.32 18.07
CA ALA A 299 10.88 7.20 17.49
C ALA A 299 10.91 7.65 16.03
N VAL A 300 10.13 6.96 15.20
CA VAL A 300 9.98 7.24 13.77
C VAL A 300 8.60 7.82 13.53
N THR A 301 8.55 8.80 12.64
CA THR A 301 7.31 9.33 12.05
C THR A 301 7.44 9.34 10.53
N LEU A 302 6.29 9.38 9.84
CA LEU A 302 6.20 9.61 8.40
C LEU A 302 5.57 10.98 8.16
N THR A 303 6.16 11.74 7.23
CA THR A 303 5.63 13.04 6.79
C THR A 303 4.24 12.92 6.13
N HIS A 304 4.00 11.82 5.41
CA HIS A 304 2.74 11.46 4.79
C HIS A 304 2.74 9.96 4.42
N TRP A 305 1.60 9.45 3.97
CA TRP A 305 1.49 8.07 3.49
C TRP A 305 2.31 7.87 2.21
N PRO A 306 3.10 6.79 2.09
CA PRO A 306 3.71 6.39 0.82
C PRO A 306 2.64 6.15 -0.24
N ASN A 307 2.95 6.43 -1.51
CA ASN A 307 2.02 6.21 -2.61
C ASN A 307 1.90 4.71 -2.97
N PHE A 308 1.21 3.94 -2.14
CA PHE A 308 1.05 2.49 -2.31
C PHE A 308 0.34 2.06 -3.61
N THR A 309 -0.24 2.99 -4.38
CA THR A 309 -0.75 2.69 -5.73
C THR A 309 0.36 2.54 -6.78
N ARG A 310 1.60 2.97 -6.44
CA ARG A 310 2.78 2.98 -7.32
C ARG A 310 4.02 2.35 -6.69
N LEU A 311 3.94 1.92 -5.44
CA LEU A 311 5.05 1.37 -4.66
C LEU A 311 4.76 -0.07 -4.29
N GLU A 312 5.79 -0.91 -4.29
CA GLU A 312 5.71 -2.30 -3.82
C GLU A 312 5.29 -2.34 -2.34
N LEU A 313 4.28 -3.14 -2.03
CA LEU A 313 3.78 -3.27 -0.66
C LEU A 313 4.53 -4.35 0.09
N THR A 314 5.11 -3.97 1.21
CA THR A 314 5.63 -4.92 2.19
C THR A 314 4.49 -5.44 3.08
N PRO A 315 4.67 -6.59 3.74
CA PRO A 315 3.76 -7.04 4.79
C PRO A 315 3.47 -5.95 5.81
N HIS A 316 2.21 -5.81 6.18
CA HIS A 316 1.73 -4.85 7.18
C HIS A 316 2.06 -3.38 6.87
N ALA A 317 2.38 -3.04 5.62
CA ALA A 317 2.80 -1.69 5.24
C ALA A 317 1.77 -0.62 5.62
N MET A 318 0.48 -0.95 5.49
CA MET A 318 -0.62 -0.02 5.78
C MET A 318 -0.74 0.24 7.28
N GLU A 319 -0.66 -0.80 8.10
CA GLU A 319 -0.74 -0.72 9.56
C GLU A 319 0.46 0.01 10.16
N ILE A 320 1.67 -0.30 9.67
CA ILE A 320 2.90 0.39 10.08
C ILE A 320 2.82 1.88 9.69
N THR A 321 2.40 2.19 8.46
CA THR A 321 2.24 3.57 7.99
C THR A 321 1.21 4.34 8.83
N ALA A 322 0.07 3.72 9.14
CA ALA A 322 -0.96 4.33 9.97
C ALA A 322 -0.42 4.74 11.35
N ILE A 323 0.41 3.89 11.97
CA ILE A 323 1.08 4.22 13.23
C ILE A 323 2.00 5.43 13.03
N TRP A 324 2.94 5.39 12.08
CA TRP A 324 3.96 6.43 11.94
C TRP A 324 3.47 7.78 11.41
N VAL A 325 2.31 7.83 10.75
CA VAL A 325 1.66 9.10 10.37
C VAL A 325 0.90 9.71 11.55
N THR A 326 0.43 8.91 12.50
CA THR A 326 -0.42 9.39 13.61
C THR A 326 0.32 9.57 14.92
N GLN A 327 1.41 8.85 15.15
CA GLN A 327 2.19 8.89 16.39
C GLN A 327 3.65 8.50 16.16
N SER A 328 4.54 9.02 17.01
CA SER A 328 5.96 8.67 17.01
C SER A 328 6.17 7.34 17.75
N CYS A 329 6.71 6.32 17.07
CA CYS A 329 6.96 4.99 17.65
C CYS A 329 8.33 4.45 17.21
N THR A 330 9.09 3.78 18.09
CA THR A 330 10.35 3.15 17.66
C THR A 330 10.08 1.96 16.73
N LEU A 331 11.09 1.51 15.98
CA LEU A 331 10.95 0.38 15.06
C LEU A 331 10.56 -0.91 15.82
N ILE A 332 11.14 -1.13 17.00
CA ILE A 332 10.89 -2.34 17.80
C ILE A 332 9.52 -2.25 18.49
N GLU A 333 9.15 -1.09 19.05
CA GLU A 333 7.82 -0.89 19.63
C GLU A 333 6.73 -1.08 18.57
N THR A 334 6.96 -0.63 17.33
CA THR A 334 6.01 -0.81 16.21
C THR A 334 5.78 -2.29 15.90
N ALA A 335 6.86 -3.08 15.84
CA ALA A 335 6.76 -4.52 15.62
C ALA A 335 5.99 -5.22 16.75
N ASN A 336 6.28 -4.84 18.01
CA ASN A 336 5.61 -5.39 19.19
C ASN A 336 4.13 -5.00 19.25
N LEU A 337 3.79 -3.75 18.93
CA LEU A 337 2.41 -3.25 18.96
C LEU A 337 1.53 -3.99 17.95
N LEU A 338 2.06 -4.27 16.77
CA LEU A 338 1.35 -5.01 15.72
C LEU A 338 1.47 -6.52 15.88
N ASN A 339 2.30 -7.02 16.80
CA ASN A 339 2.65 -8.43 16.95
C ASN A 339 3.14 -9.08 15.64
N ILE A 340 4.07 -8.39 14.97
CA ILE A 340 4.66 -8.82 13.69
C ILE A 340 6.19 -8.92 13.78
N ARG A 341 6.81 -9.61 12.82
CA ARG A 341 8.27 -9.71 12.74
C ARG A 341 8.90 -8.35 12.43
N GLN A 342 10.00 -8.03 13.10
CA GLN A 342 10.71 -6.75 12.99
C GLN A 342 11.19 -6.47 11.57
N ARG A 343 11.58 -7.51 10.83
CA ARG A 343 12.03 -7.38 9.43
C ARG A 343 10.99 -6.72 8.51
N TYR A 344 9.69 -6.83 8.80
CA TYR A 344 8.64 -6.17 8.02
C TYR A 344 8.62 -4.66 8.28
N VAL A 345 8.78 -4.28 9.55
CA VAL A 345 8.94 -2.88 9.96
C VAL A 345 10.22 -2.28 9.38
N PHE A 346 11.33 -3.02 9.44
CA PHE A 346 12.62 -2.60 8.91
C PHE A 346 12.59 -2.43 7.39
N ALA A 347 11.90 -3.30 6.65
CA ALA A 347 11.76 -3.19 5.21
C ALA A 347 11.05 -1.89 4.81
N LEU A 348 9.89 -1.60 5.42
CA LEU A 348 9.17 -0.35 5.17
C LEU A 348 9.99 0.87 5.58
N TYR A 349 10.63 0.82 6.76
CA TYR A 349 11.47 1.91 7.24
C TYR A 349 12.59 2.24 6.25
N SER A 350 13.33 1.23 5.78
CA SER A 350 14.45 1.41 4.85
C SER A 350 13.97 2.03 3.54
N ALA A 351 12.88 1.51 2.96
CA ALA A 351 12.34 2.02 1.71
C ALA A 351 11.82 3.46 1.85
N ALA A 352 11.05 3.75 2.90
CA ALA A 352 10.55 5.08 3.20
C ALA A 352 11.67 6.09 3.50
N THR A 353 12.74 5.64 4.17
CA THR A 353 13.93 6.48 4.43
C THR A 353 14.67 6.81 3.14
N ALA A 354 14.81 5.87 2.21
CA ALA A 354 15.49 6.12 0.93
C ALA A 354 14.79 7.19 0.09
N ILE A 355 13.46 7.27 0.16
CA ILE A 355 12.66 8.33 -0.49
C ILE A 355 12.36 9.53 0.43
N LYS A 356 13.05 9.62 1.58
CA LYS A 356 13.00 10.75 2.53
C LYS A 356 11.63 11.04 3.15
N LEU A 357 10.84 10.00 3.41
CA LEU A 357 9.54 10.14 4.09
C LEU A 357 9.62 10.08 5.61
N THR A 358 10.70 9.50 6.17
CA THR A 358 10.86 9.26 7.60
C THR A 358 11.57 10.41 8.32
N ASN A 359 11.18 10.67 9.57
CA ASN A 359 11.92 11.51 10.51
C ASN A 359 12.18 10.74 11.80
N GLN A 360 13.39 10.86 12.36
CA GLN A 360 13.74 10.33 13.69
C GLN A 360 13.72 11.44 14.73
N GLU A 361 12.79 11.36 15.67
CA GLU A 361 12.67 12.31 16.76
C GLU A 361 13.33 11.74 18.03
N LYS A 362 13.91 12.62 18.86
CA LYS A 362 14.22 12.23 20.25
C LYS A 362 12.89 12.04 20.97
N ARG A 363 12.73 10.92 21.66
CA ARG A 363 11.57 10.65 22.52
C ARG A 363 11.40 11.83 23.47
N THR A 364 10.44 12.70 23.17
CA THR A 364 9.94 13.64 24.16
C THR A 364 8.94 12.82 24.93
N GLU A 365 9.25 12.48 26.17
CA GLU A 365 8.28 11.85 27.07
C GLU A 365 7.12 12.84 27.26
N GLN A 366 6.15 12.84 26.34
CA GLN A 366 4.84 13.34 26.65
C GLN A 366 4.19 12.26 27.50
N ILE A 367 4.40 12.39 28.81
CA ILE A 367 3.49 11.83 29.81
C ILE A 367 2.09 12.21 29.33
N PRO A 368 1.15 11.27 29.14
CA PRO A 368 -0.24 11.60 28.98
C PRO A 368 -0.64 12.41 30.22
N SER A 369 -0.74 13.72 30.06
CA SER A 369 -1.30 14.57 31.09
C SER A 369 -2.74 14.11 31.26
N ASP A 370 -3.05 13.47 32.38
CA ASP A 370 -4.39 13.35 32.95
C ASP A 370 -4.91 14.76 33.34
N ALA A 371 -4.90 15.69 32.39
CA ALA A 371 -5.66 16.90 32.47
C ALA A 371 -7.03 16.59 31.85
N PRO A 372 -8.14 16.82 32.58
CA PRO A 372 -9.46 16.64 32.01
C PRO A 372 -9.58 17.50 30.75
N ALA A 373 -9.97 16.87 29.65
CA ALA A 373 -10.20 17.54 28.38
C ALA A 373 -11.19 18.69 28.57
N THR A 374 -10.71 19.93 28.50
CA THR A 374 -11.58 21.08 28.27
C THR A 374 -12.29 20.88 26.93
N PRO A 375 -13.63 20.93 26.89
CA PRO A 375 -14.36 20.72 25.65
C PRO A 375 -14.00 21.83 24.65
N PRO A 376 -13.87 21.51 23.35
CA PRO A 376 -13.61 22.51 22.34
C PRO A 376 -14.78 23.50 22.28
N ALA A 377 -14.46 24.80 22.35
CA ALA A 377 -15.43 25.87 22.20
C ALA A 377 -16.03 25.82 20.78
N THR A 378 -17.24 25.26 20.67
CA THR A 378 -18.08 25.35 19.48
C THR A 378 -18.52 26.80 19.29
N ARG A 379 -17.69 27.60 18.61
CA ARG A 379 -18.07 28.92 18.10
C ARG A 379 -19.03 28.78 16.91
N GLY A 380 -20.29 28.51 17.26
CA GLY A 380 -21.51 29.12 16.74
C GLY A 380 -21.58 29.62 15.29
N LEU A 381 -21.53 28.71 14.30
CA LEU A 381 -22.06 29.01 12.96
C LEU A 381 -23.61 29.12 12.98
N LEU A 382 -24.27 28.38 13.87
CA LEU A 382 -25.73 28.46 14.08
C LEU A 382 -26.19 29.74 14.81
N GLN A 383 -25.30 30.36 15.59
CA GLN A 383 -25.61 31.60 16.32
C GLN A 383 -25.63 32.82 15.38
N ARG A 384 -24.86 32.80 14.27
CA ARG A 384 -24.88 33.83 13.20
C ARG A 384 -26.11 33.77 12.31
N VAL A 385 -26.70 32.58 12.11
CA VAL A 385 -27.92 32.42 11.31
C VAL A 385 -29.16 32.88 12.10
N LEU A 386 -29.21 32.57 13.41
CA LEU A 386 -30.29 33.02 14.29
C LEU A 386 -30.29 34.53 14.56
N SER A 387 -29.12 35.19 14.55
CA SER A 387 -29.05 36.65 14.66
C SER A 387 -29.55 37.37 13.40
N HIS A 388 -29.47 36.73 12.22
CA HIS A 388 -29.91 37.33 10.95
C HIS A 388 -31.42 37.22 10.70
N LEU A 389 -32.12 36.32 11.39
CA LEU A 389 -33.58 36.14 11.29
C LEU A 389 -34.37 36.95 12.34
N ARG A 390 -33.71 37.56 13.32
CA ARG A 390 -34.33 38.46 14.32
C ARG A 390 -34.26 39.95 13.97
N GLY A 391 -33.71 40.31 12.81
CA GLY A 391 -33.61 41.69 12.32
C GLY A 391 -34.65 42.11 11.27
N LYS A 392 -35.64 41.25 10.97
CA LYS A 392 -36.77 41.60 10.10
C LYS A 392 -38.05 40.93 10.64
N LEU A 393 -38.70 41.61 11.57
CA LEU A 393 -40.15 41.61 11.81
C LEU A 393 -40.48 42.83 12.67
#